data_AF-F9WGQ9-F1
#
_entry.id   AF-F9WGQ9-F1
#
_cell.length_a   1.000
_cell.length_b   1.000
_cell.length_c   1.000
_cell.angle_alpha   90.00
_cell.angle_beta   90.00
_cell.angle_gamma   90.00
#
_symmetry.space_group_name_H-M   'P 1'
#
loop_
_entity.id
_entity.type
_entity.pdbx_description
1 polymer ?
#
loop_
_entity_poly.entity_id
_entity_poly.type
_entity_poly.pdbx_seq_one_letter_code
_entity_poly.pdbx_strand_id
1 'polypeptide(L)'
;MHTFYTVRYPPPKGNADCQPIRVTDKAMESMLFCIVHTIEFQCPVQCQSIRPTSSRRTALPFGKEGGDGSKDEKRNTDAPEKYVCPVENTSSLLGNVTYVACAEHNPSVLASLQVAVDEARAIAIPEGKQYVSFELCVRLRHSQRRWLWDESRPLVEWVFRMVKTREKLSPPAAFDNCSWKQQRPQGAEMGTPAAHRCSEGSRTTTDEGAVCSNDPTQIRDVLQFILKHSYDSIDLNTFSDFKSGELVFDIFVRKI
;
A
#
# COMPACT_ATOMS: atom_id res chain seq x y z
N MET A 1 27.11 -2.01 -13.80
CA MET A 1 25.83 -1.45 -14.29
C MET A 1 24.76 -1.94 -13.34
N HIS A 2 24.02 -1.04 -12.68
CA HIS A 2 22.87 -1.47 -11.86
C HIS A 2 21.64 -1.56 -12.76
N THR A 3 20.94 -2.68 -12.68
CA THR A 3 19.75 -2.96 -13.49
C THR A 3 18.53 -2.28 -12.86
N PHE A 4 17.71 -1.62 -13.67
CA PHE A 4 16.41 -1.09 -13.25
C PHE A 4 15.35 -2.20 -13.34
N TYR A 5 14.64 -2.46 -12.23
CA TYR A 5 13.60 -3.48 -12.17
C TYR A 5 12.21 -2.88 -12.16
N THR A 6 11.27 -3.51 -12.87
CA THR A 6 9.85 -3.15 -12.82
C THR A 6 9.03 -4.34 -12.37
N VAL A 7 8.34 -4.19 -11.25
CA VAL A 7 7.44 -5.19 -10.67
C VAL A 7 6.00 -4.75 -10.95
N ARG A 8 5.20 -5.57 -11.63
CA ARG A 8 3.84 -5.18 -12.05
C ARG A 8 2.78 -6.08 -11.42
N TYR A 9 1.75 -5.46 -10.85
CA TYR A 9 0.52 -6.10 -10.42
C TYR A 9 -0.67 -5.57 -11.25
N PRO A 10 -1.51 -6.44 -11.84
CA PRO A 10 -1.31 -7.89 -11.96
C PRO A 10 -0.09 -8.22 -12.85
N PRO A 11 0.50 -9.41 -12.72
CA PRO A 11 1.64 -9.82 -13.53
C PRO A 11 1.31 -9.84 -15.04
N PRO A 12 2.24 -9.44 -15.94
CA PRO A 12 1.98 -9.42 -17.37
C PRO A 12 1.88 -10.81 -18.01
N LYS A 13 2.44 -11.84 -17.34
CA LYS A 13 2.37 -13.25 -17.74
C LYS A 13 2.15 -14.10 -16.47
N GLY A 14 0.91 -14.43 -16.17
CA GLY A 14 0.58 -15.31 -15.02
C GLY A 14 -0.86 -15.14 -14.55
N ASN A 15 -1.54 -16.28 -14.36
CA ASN A 15 -2.89 -16.53 -13.85
C ASN A 15 -4.00 -15.56 -14.30
N ALA A 16 -4.99 -16.10 -15.03
CA ALA A 16 -6.20 -15.41 -15.45
C ALA A 16 -7.00 -14.78 -14.28
N ASP A 17 -6.63 -15.11 -13.05
CA ASP A 17 -7.31 -14.73 -11.81
C ASP A 17 -6.81 -13.39 -11.24
N CYS A 18 -5.62 -12.90 -11.63
CA CYS A 18 -5.10 -11.63 -11.11
C CYS A 18 -5.71 -10.43 -11.87
N GLN A 19 -6.74 -9.83 -11.28
CA GLN A 19 -7.43 -8.66 -11.81
C GLN A 19 -6.84 -7.34 -11.26
N PRO A 20 -6.96 -6.22 -12.01
CA PRO A 20 -6.64 -4.89 -11.50
C PRO A 20 -7.37 -4.56 -10.20
N ILE A 21 -6.72 -3.80 -9.31
CA ILE A 21 -7.24 -3.46 -7.99
C ILE A 21 -8.46 -2.53 -8.14
N ARG A 22 -9.63 -2.95 -7.66
CA ARG A 22 -10.84 -2.13 -7.73
C ARG A 22 -11.00 -1.32 -6.45
N VAL A 23 -11.12 -0.01 -6.58
CA VAL A 23 -11.15 0.90 -5.43
C VAL A 23 -12.23 1.97 -5.59
N THR A 24 -12.95 2.26 -4.51
CA THR A 24 -13.90 3.40 -4.45
C THR A 24 -13.18 4.67 -4.04
N ASP A 25 -13.79 5.83 -4.31
CA ASP A 25 -13.21 7.13 -3.93
C ASP A 25 -13.02 7.25 -2.40
N LYS A 26 -13.99 6.75 -1.62
CA LYS A 26 -13.91 6.66 -0.15
C LYS A 26 -12.73 5.82 0.35
N ALA A 27 -12.41 4.71 -0.30
CA ALA A 27 -11.35 3.80 0.12
C ALA A 27 -9.98 4.11 -0.51
N MET A 28 -9.91 5.08 -1.43
CA MET A 28 -8.71 5.38 -2.22
C MET A 28 -7.47 5.61 -1.34
N GLU A 29 -7.60 6.46 -0.33
CA GLU A 29 -6.51 6.78 0.59
C GLU A 29 -6.07 5.56 1.39
N SER A 30 -7.01 4.83 2.01
CA SER A 30 -6.69 3.60 2.73
C SER A 30 -5.99 2.57 1.85
N MET A 31 -6.42 2.42 0.58
CA MET A 31 -5.82 1.49 -0.36
C MET A 31 -4.38 1.87 -0.71
N LEU A 32 -4.14 3.14 -1.05
CA LEU A 32 -2.80 3.63 -1.40
C LEU A 32 -1.85 3.55 -0.19
N PHE A 33 -2.31 3.94 1.00
CA PHE A 33 -1.54 3.80 2.24
C PHE A 33 -1.20 2.34 2.54
N CYS A 34 -2.16 1.44 2.41
CA CYS A 34 -1.95 0.00 2.60
C CYS A 34 -0.83 -0.54 1.71
N ILE A 35 -0.88 -0.24 0.40
CA ILE A 35 0.13 -0.70 -0.57
C ILE A 35 1.50 -0.07 -0.28
N VAL A 36 1.57 1.26 -0.16
CA VAL A 36 2.83 1.99 -0.06
C VAL A 36 3.54 1.74 1.27
N HIS A 37 2.81 1.73 2.39
CA HIS A 37 3.43 1.47 3.69
C HIS A 37 3.91 0.02 3.82
N THR A 38 3.24 -0.93 3.17
CA THR A 38 3.73 -2.31 3.11
C THR A 38 5.05 -2.38 2.33
N ILE A 39 5.16 -1.69 1.19
CA ILE A 39 6.41 -1.62 0.41
C ILE A 39 7.53 -0.94 1.22
N GLU A 40 7.23 0.18 1.86
CA GLU A 40 8.19 0.89 2.70
C GLU A 40 8.70 0.00 3.84
N PHE A 41 7.82 -0.76 4.48
CA PHE A 41 8.21 -1.70 5.54
C PHE A 41 9.10 -2.84 5.01
N GLN A 42 8.84 -3.34 3.81
CA GLN A 42 9.68 -4.36 3.16
C GLN A 42 11.03 -3.81 2.67
N CYS A 43 11.10 -2.51 2.39
CA CYS A 43 12.29 -1.83 1.88
C CYS A 43 12.57 -0.55 2.68
N PRO A 44 12.94 -0.67 3.97
CA PRO A 44 13.09 0.48 4.84
C PRO A 44 14.31 1.29 4.43
N VAL A 45 14.08 2.54 4.04
CA VAL A 45 15.13 3.48 3.70
C VAL A 45 15.42 4.35 4.92
N GLN A 46 16.65 4.28 5.45
CA GLN A 46 17.07 5.13 6.56
C GLN A 46 16.97 6.61 6.17
N CYS A 47 16.08 7.35 6.85
CA CYS A 47 16.15 8.80 6.85
C CYS A 47 17.43 9.21 7.57
N GLN A 48 18.19 10.13 6.99
CA GLN A 48 19.13 10.91 7.77
C GLN A 48 18.30 11.61 8.85
N SER A 49 18.35 11.11 10.08
CA SER A 49 18.04 11.95 11.23
C SER A 49 18.98 13.13 11.07
N ILE A 50 18.42 14.28 10.71
CA ILE A 50 19.10 15.56 10.86
C ILE A 50 19.48 15.56 12.32
N ARG A 51 20.73 15.21 12.63
CA ARG A 51 21.28 15.43 13.97
C ARG A 51 20.90 16.87 14.26
N PRO A 52 20.14 17.17 15.33
CA PRO A 52 20.01 18.55 15.74
C PRO A 52 21.45 18.99 15.91
N THR A 53 21.86 19.95 15.08
CA THR A 53 23.17 20.57 15.20
C THR A 53 23.24 21.06 16.62
N SER A 54 23.94 20.28 17.46
CA SER A 54 24.36 20.67 18.79
C SER A 54 24.83 22.11 18.64
N SER A 55 24.14 22.98 19.37
CA SER A 55 24.27 24.42 19.33
C SER A 55 25.71 24.80 19.07
N ARG A 56 26.00 25.32 17.87
CA ARG A 56 27.16 26.20 17.67
C ARG A 56 26.90 27.41 18.57
N ARG A 57 27.29 27.28 19.85
CA ARG A 57 27.60 28.43 20.68
C ARG A 57 28.75 29.13 19.96
N THR A 58 28.42 30.15 19.19
CA THR A 58 29.34 31.24 18.88
C THR A 58 29.74 31.86 20.22
N ALA A 59 30.77 31.29 20.86
CA ALA A 59 31.42 31.89 22.00
C ALA A 59 32.25 33.06 21.46
N LEU A 60 31.76 34.27 21.71
CA LEU A 60 32.54 35.50 21.69
C LEU A 60 33.75 35.34 22.62
N PRO A 61 34.93 35.91 22.29
CA PRO A 61 36.13 35.70 23.09
C PRO A 61 36.22 36.77 24.19
N PHE A 62 35.41 36.69 25.24
CA PHE A 62 35.66 37.48 26.47
C PHE A 62 34.97 36.82 27.68
N GLY A 63 35.76 36.36 28.66
CA GLY A 63 35.24 36.03 29.99
C GLY A 63 35.93 34.87 30.69
N LYS A 64 36.65 35.20 31.77
CA LYS A 64 37.47 34.38 32.67
C LYS A 64 36.68 33.39 33.57
N GLU A 65 37.41 32.33 33.95
CA GLU A 65 37.46 31.61 35.25
C GLU A 65 36.26 30.81 35.77
N GLY A 66 36.55 29.56 36.14
CA GLY A 66 35.74 28.72 37.04
C GLY A 66 35.81 27.24 36.68
N GLY A 67 36.72 26.49 37.32
CA GLY A 67 36.93 25.07 37.07
C GLY A 67 35.88 24.15 37.70
N ASP A 68 35.83 22.91 37.22
CA ASP A 68 35.85 21.72 38.07
C ASP A 68 36.17 20.50 37.18
N GLY A 69 37.00 19.61 37.70
CA GLY A 69 37.50 18.44 36.98
C GLY A 69 36.44 17.37 36.87
N SER A 70 35.99 17.09 35.64
CA SER A 70 35.25 15.87 35.34
C SER A 70 36.06 15.03 34.36
N LYS A 71 36.47 13.86 34.83
CA LYS A 71 37.20 12.85 34.07
C LYS A 71 36.43 12.52 32.79
N ASP A 72 37.13 12.65 31.66
CA ASP A 72 36.75 12.12 30.36
C ASP A 72 36.53 10.59 30.45
N GLU A 73 35.31 10.16 30.74
CA GLU A 73 34.82 8.85 30.32
C GLU A 73 34.14 9.01 28.96
N LYS A 74 34.99 8.98 27.94
CA LYS A 74 34.63 8.85 26.54
C LYS A 74 34.04 7.46 26.31
N ARG A 75 32.82 7.21 26.79
CA ARG A 75 32.04 6.03 26.40
C ARG A 75 31.56 6.25 24.98
N ASN A 76 32.14 5.49 24.06
CA ASN A 76 31.55 5.16 22.76
C ASN A 76 30.05 4.90 22.96
N THR A 77 29.24 5.90 22.64
CA THR A 77 27.81 5.70 22.42
C THR A 77 27.74 5.33 20.96
N ASP A 78 27.94 4.03 20.69
CA ASP A 78 27.38 3.40 19.51
C ASP A 78 25.91 3.82 19.50
N ALA A 79 25.58 4.76 18.61
CA ALA A 79 24.21 5.19 18.44
C ALA A 79 23.42 3.90 18.13
N PRO A 80 22.37 3.56 18.91
CA PRO A 80 21.65 2.32 18.69
C PRO A 80 21.23 2.30 17.23
N GLU A 81 21.59 1.24 16.52
CA GLU A 81 21.08 0.99 15.17
C GLU A 81 19.57 1.19 15.23
N LYS A 82 19.08 2.21 14.52
CA LYS A 82 17.67 2.58 14.57
C LYS A 82 16.91 1.54 13.76
N TYR A 83 16.55 0.43 14.40
CA TYR A 83 15.73 -0.61 13.80
C TYR A 83 14.35 -0.04 13.47
N VAL A 84 13.77 -0.50 12.36
CA VAL A 84 12.40 -0.17 12.00
C VAL A 84 11.45 -0.94 12.90
N CYS A 85 10.59 -0.22 13.63
CA CYS A 85 9.58 -0.81 14.47
C CYS A 85 8.32 -1.12 13.64
N PRO A 86 7.86 -2.38 13.58
CA PRO A 86 6.62 -2.74 12.91
C PRO A 86 5.40 -2.24 13.68
N VAL A 87 4.38 -1.78 12.97
CA VAL A 87 3.04 -1.46 13.51
C VAL A 87 1.98 -2.12 12.65
N GLU A 88 1.06 -2.82 13.30
CA GLU A 88 -0.11 -3.39 12.65
C GLU A 88 -1.19 -2.31 12.47
N ASN A 89 -1.69 -2.19 11.24
CA ASN A 89 -2.79 -1.30 10.88
C ASN A 89 -3.94 -2.12 10.31
N THR A 90 -5.17 -1.78 10.66
CA THR A 90 -6.38 -2.42 10.12
C THR A 90 -7.32 -1.37 9.55
N SER A 91 -7.82 -1.57 8.33
CA SER A 91 -8.75 -0.65 7.68
C SER A 91 -10.12 -1.26 7.47
N SER A 92 -11.15 -0.64 8.05
CA SER A 92 -12.56 -1.02 7.84
C SER A 92 -13.03 -0.73 6.41
N LEU A 93 -12.43 0.25 5.73
CA LEU A 93 -12.73 0.59 4.33
C LEU A 93 -12.20 -0.46 3.34
N LEU A 94 -11.27 -1.31 3.81
CA LEU A 94 -10.66 -2.39 3.05
C LEU A 94 -11.18 -3.76 3.50
N GLY A 95 -12.37 -3.84 4.12
CA GLY A 95 -12.94 -5.09 4.59
C GLY A 95 -12.20 -5.69 5.78
N ASN A 96 -11.69 -4.84 6.68
CA ASN A 96 -10.90 -5.22 7.86
C ASN A 96 -9.61 -5.97 7.50
N VAL A 97 -8.99 -5.62 6.37
CA VAL A 97 -7.64 -6.09 6.06
C VAL A 97 -6.63 -5.45 7.01
N THR A 98 -5.76 -6.29 7.55
CA THR A 98 -4.63 -5.90 8.40
C THR A 98 -3.34 -5.96 7.59
N TYR A 99 -2.50 -4.94 7.74
CA TYR A 99 -1.19 -4.84 7.11
C TYR A 99 -0.15 -4.28 8.09
N VAL A 100 1.13 -4.53 7.81
CA VAL A 100 2.24 -4.05 8.64
C VAL A 100 2.88 -2.84 7.97
N ALA A 101 3.18 -1.84 8.79
CA ALA A 101 3.80 -0.59 8.39
C ALA A 101 4.96 -0.22 9.33
N CYS A 102 5.78 0.74 8.94
CA CYS A 102 6.75 1.37 9.83
C CYS A 102 6.02 2.22 10.89
N ALA A 103 6.47 2.19 12.15
CA ALA A 103 5.99 3.11 13.19
C ALA A 103 6.31 4.58 12.84
N GLU A 104 7.48 4.78 12.24
CA GLU A 104 7.96 6.08 11.78
C GLU A 104 8.17 6.01 10.27
N HIS A 105 7.30 6.68 9.53
CA HIS A 105 7.36 6.76 8.07
C HIS A 105 8.37 7.80 7.61
N ASN A 106 9.00 7.54 6.46
CA ASN A 106 9.87 8.49 5.80
C ASN A 106 9.04 9.72 5.35
N PRO A 107 9.43 10.96 5.70
CA PRO A 107 8.68 12.15 5.31
C PRO A 107 8.48 12.31 3.80
N SER A 108 9.44 11.83 2.98
CA SER A 108 9.31 11.84 1.51
C SER A 108 8.21 10.89 1.03
N VAL A 109 8.06 9.72 1.67
CA VAL A 109 6.99 8.77 1.37
C VAL A 109 5.65 9.42 1.67
N LEU A 110 5.48 10.01 2.85
CA LEU A 110 4.22 10.65 3.24
C LEU A 110 3.84 11.80 2.30
N ALA A 111 4.80 12.66 1.94
CA ALA A 111 4.55 13.79 1.05
C ALA A 111 4.12 13.33 -0.36
N SER A 112 4.87 12.42 -0.98
CA SER A 112 4.53 11.90 -2.31
C SER A 112 3.25 11.06 -2.31
N LEU A 113 3.01 10.27 -1.26
CA LEU A 113 1.81 9.48 -1.09
C LEU A 113 0.55 10.35 -1.01
N GLN A 114 0.59 11.45 -0.26
CA GLN A 114 -0.54 12.37 -0.15
C GLN A 114 -0.88 12.98 -1.52
N VAL A 115 0.13 13.44 -2.26
CA VAL A 115 -0.06 13.96 -3.62
C VAL A 115 -0.67 12.90 -4.55
N ALA A 116 -0.17 11.66 -4.49
CA ALA A 116 -0.70 10.55 -5.28
C ALA A 116 -2.18 10.23 -4.95
N VAL A 117 -2.57 10.33 -3.67
CA VAL A 117 -3.98 10.18 -3.26
C VAL A 117 -4.85 11.27 -3.86
N ASP A 118 -4.40 12.52 -3.78
CA ASP A 118 -5.15 13.66 -4.32
C ASP A 118 -5.28 13.56 -5.84
N GLU A 119 -4.22 13.16 -6.55
CA GLU A 119 -4.24 12.90 -7.99
C GLU A 119 -5.19 11.76 -8.36
N ALA A 120 -5.17 10.63 -7.64
CA ALA A 120 -6.08 9.51 -7.87
C ALA A 120 -7.55 9.88 -7.66
N ARG A 121 -7.84 10.66 -6.61
CA ARG A 121 -9.18 11.22 -6.35
C ARG A 121 -9.61 12.20 -7.43
N ALA A 122 -8.69 13.01 -7.95
CA ALA A 122 -8.97 13.95 -9.04
C ALA A 122 -9.26 13.28 -10.40
N ILE A 123 -8.98 11.98 -10.57
CA ILE A 123 -9.35 11.26 -11.80
C ILE A 123 -10.88 11.14 -11.87
N ALA A 124 -11.48 11.90 -12.78
CA ALA A 124 -12.91 11.84 -13.07
C ALA A 124 -13.24 10.55 -13.85
N ILE A 125 -14.33 9.89 -13.45
CA ILE A 125 -14.90 8.79 -14.23
C ILE A 125 -15.73 9.41 -15.37
N PRO A 126 -15.41 9.15 -16.65
CA PRO A 126 -16.14 9.73 -17.77
C PRO A 126 -17.66 9.52 -17.68
N GLU A 127 -18.43 10.45 -18.24
CA GLU A 127 -19.89 10.31 -18.32
C GLU A 127 -20.25 9.03 -19.09
N GLY A 128 -21.28 8.32 -18.60
CA GLY A 128 -21.68 7.01 -19.15
C GLY A 128 -20.78 5.83 -18.76
N LYS A 129 -19.60 6.06 -18.17
CA LYS A 129 -18.74 4.97 -17.65
C LYS A 129 -18.95 4.73 -16.15
N GLN A 130 -18.83 3.48 -15.73
CA GLN A 130 -18.93 3.07 -14.33
C GLN A 130 -17.57 3.08 -13.61
N TYR A 131 -16.47 3.14 -14.36
CA TYR A 131 -15.13 3.08 -13.82
C TYR A 131 -14.12 3.77 -14.76
N VAL A 132 -12.94 4.07 -14.21
CA VAL A 132 -11.76 4.57 -14.93
C VAL A 132 -10.52 3.85 -14.41
N SER A 133 -9.57 3.56 -15.30
CA SER A 133 -8.34 2.86 -14.95
C SER A 133 -7.19 3.84 -14.76
N PHE A 134 -6.27 3.48 -13.86
CA PHE A 134 -5.03 4.21 -13.61
C PHE A 134 -3.97 3.25 -13.07
N GLU A 135 -2.73 3.71 -12.95
CA GLU A 135 -1.66 2.98 -12.29
C GLU A 135 -1.18 3.77 -11.06
N LEU A 136 -1.05 3.10 -9.93
CA LEU A 136 -0.23 3.57 -8.81
C LEU A 136 1.20 3.11 -9.04
N CYS A 137 2.15 4.03 -8.98
CA CYS A 137 3.57 3.74 -9.15
C CYS A 137 4.33 4.11 -7.88
N VAL A 138 5.07 3.16 -7.34
CA VAL A 138 5.97 3.35 -6.20
C VAL A 138 7.36 3.10 -6.72
N ARG A 139 8.22 4.10 -6.67
CA ARG A 139 9.55 4.04 -7.26
C ARG A 139 10.59 4.33 -6.20
N LEU A 140 11.58 3.46 -6.10
CA LEU A 140 12.78 3.71 -5.32
C LEU A 140 13.87 4.25 -6.23
N ARG A 141 14.48 5.38 -5.85
CA ARG A 141 15.51 6.05 -6.62
C ARG A 141 16.76 6.22 -5.78
N HIS A 142 17.91 6.07 -6.42
CA HIS A 142 19.18 6.53 -5.88
C HIS A 142 19.35 8.00 -6.30
N SER A 143 19.46 8.87 -5.32
CA SER A 143 19.64 10.31 -5.45
C SER A 143 20.97 10.69 -4.80
N GLN A 144 21.93 11.12 -5.61
CA GLN A 144 23.23 11.59 -5.13
C GLN A 144 23.41 13.06 -5.50
N ARG A 145 23.53 13.90 -4.46
CA ARG A 145 23.82 15.32 -4.60
C ARG A 145 25.33 15.52 -4.70
N ARG A 146 25.82 15.88 -5.88
CA ARG A 146 27.22 16.28 -6.10
C ARG A 146 27.33 17.80 -6.15
N TRP A 147 28.55 18.32 -6.06
CA TRP A 147 28.81 19.77 -5.90
C TRP A 147 28.22 20.64 -7.03
N LEU A 148 28.02 20.08 -8.23
CA LEU A 148 27.53 20.82 -9.40
C LEU A 148 26.26 20.22 -10.05
N TRP A 149 25.83 19.03 -9.64
CA TRP A 149 24.70 18.34 -10.27
C TRP A 149 24.03 17.38 -9.29
N ASP A 150 22.72 17.24 -9.42
CA ASP A 150 21.94 16.19 -8.76
C ASP A 150 21.81 15.02 -9.73
N GLU A 151 22.36 13.87 -9.36
CA GLU A 151 22.23 12.62 -10.10
C GLU A 151 21.11 11.80 -9.49
N SER A 152 20.05 11.51 -10.25
CA SER A 152 18.96 10.63 -9.81
C SER A 152 18.73 9.52 -10.81
N ARG A 153 18.73 8.27 -10.32
CA ARG A 153 18.43 7.08 -11.14
C ARG A 153 17.43 6.17 -10.44
N PRO A 154 16.48 5.57 -11.17
CA PRO A 154 15.55 4.61 -10.60
C PRO A 154 16.25 3.26 -10.36
N LEU A 155 15.94 2.62 -9.24
CA LEU A 155 16.44 1.28 -8.90
C LEU A 155 15.35 0.23 -9.14
N VAL A 156 14.16 0.48 -8.60
CA VAL A 156 12.99 -0.40 -8.73
C VAL A 156 11.72 0.44 -8.81
N GLU A 157 10.76 -0.02 -9.61
CA GLU A 157 9.41 0.53 -9.70
C GLU A 157 8.38 -0.58 -9.52
N TRP A 158 7.52 -0.45 -8.51
CA TRP A 158 6.31 -1.24 -8.36
C TRP A 158 5.15 -0.50 -9.01
N VAL A 159 4.45 -1.17 -9.93
CA VAL A 159 3.32 -0.63 -10.68
C VAL A 159 2.09 -1.46 -10.39
N PHE A 160 1.06 -0.84 -9.83
CA PHE A 160 -0.23 -1.46 -9.53
C PHE A 160 -1.28 -0.90 -10.46
N ARG A 161 -1.85 -1.74 -11.32
CA ARG A 161 -3.02 -1.37 -12.12
C ARG A 161 -4.23 -1.31 -11.22
N MET A 162 -4.91 -0.18 -11.25
CA MET A 162 -6.06 0.13 -10.44
C MET A 162 -7.25 0.54 -11.31
N VAL A 163 -8.45 0.31 -10.78
CA VAL A 163 -9.72 0.67 -11.39
C VAL A 163 -10.50 1.45 -10.34
N LYS A 164 -10.63 2.76 -10.55
CA LYS A 164 -11.50 3.61 -9.76
C LYS A 164 -12.94 3.37 -10.21
N THR A 165 -13.78 2.90 -9.29
CA THR A 165 -15.20 2.62 -9.57
C THR A 165 -16.09 3.70 -8.97
N ARG A 166 -17.20 4.02 -9.63
CA ARG A 166 -18.27 4.81 -8.99
C ARG A 166 -18.77 4.06 -7.77
N GLU A 167 -19.14 4.77 -6.72
CA GLU A 167 -19.85 4.21 -5.59
C GLU A 167 -21.22 3.73 -6.08
N LYS A 168 -21.31 2.48 -6.55
CA LYS A 168 -22.59 1.81 -6.63
C LYS A 168 -22.95 1.48 -5.19
N LEU A 169 -23.97 2.14 -4.66
CA LEU A 169 -24.72 1.66 -3.51
C LEU A 169 -25.21 0.25 -3.86
N SER A 170 -24.42 -0.78 -3.56
CA SER A 170 -24.99 -2.11 -3.39
C SER A 170 -26.05 -1.98 -2.29
N PRO A 171 -27.28 -2.49 -2.49
CA PRO A 171 -28.24 -2.55 -1.40
C PRO A 171 -27.58 -3.31 -0.25
N PRO A 172 -27.87 -2.95 1.02
CA PRO A 172 -27.32 -3.69 2.14
C PRO A 172 -27.68 -5.15 1.92
N ALA A 173 -26.69 -6.04 1.98
CA ALA A 173 -26.92 -7.46 2.11
C ALA A 173 -27.98 -7.59 3.20
N ALA A 174 -29.17 -8.07 2.82
CA ALA A 174 -30.15 -8.47 3.79
C ALA A 174 -29.43 -9.43 4.73
N PHE A 175 -29.34 -9.06 6.00
CA PHE A 175 -29.10 -10.02 7.06
C PHE A 175 -30.23 -11.04 6.93
N ASP A 176 -30.00 -12.10 6.16
CA ASP A 176 -30.81 -13.30 6.23
C ASP A 176 -30.50 -13.96 7.57
N ASN A 177 -31.22 -13.45 8.57
CA ASN A 177 -31.57 -14.16 9.77
C ASN A 177 -32.17 -15.51 9.37
N CYS A 178 -31.35 -16.56 9.35
CA CYS A 178 -31.82 -17.93 9.43
C CYS A 178 -31.27 -18.60 10.69
N SER A 179 -31.71 -18.06 11.83
CA SER A 179 -31.81 -18.82 13.07
C SER A 179 -33.15 -19.55 13.09
N TRP A 180 -33.21 -20.77 12.56
CA TRP A 180 -34.22 -21.75 12.96
C TRP A 180 -33.64 -23.17 12.91
N LYS A 181 -32.95 -23.55 13.99
CA LYS A 181 -33.00 -24.94 14.45
C LYS A 181 -34.43 -25.18 14.94
N GLN A 182 -35.24 -25.94 14.20
CA GLN A 182 -36.16 -26.87 14.84
C GLN A 182 -36.60 -27.99 13.89
N GLN A 183 -36.47 -29.20 14.41
CA GLN A 183 -36.60 -30.49 13.76
C GLN A 183 -38.02 -30.74 13.23
N ARG A 184 -38.14 -31.50 12.13
CA ARG A 184 -39.36 -32.24 11.82
C ARG A 184 -39.00 -33.71 11.53
N PRO A 185 -39.64 -34.70 12.18
CA PRO A 185 -39.49 -36.10 11.82
C PRO A 185 -40.33 -36.43 10.57
N GLN A 186 -39.87 -37.46 9.85
CA GLN A 186 -40.49 -38.05 8.68
C GLN A 186 -41.81 -38.78 9.01
N GLY A 187 -42.78 -38.72 8.09
CA GLY A 187 -44.01 -39.54 8.16
C GLY A 187 -45.01 -39.25 7.02
N ALA A 188 -44.91 -40.05 5.95
CA ALA A 188 -45.92 -40.70 5.10
C ALA A 188 -47.15 -39.99 4.44
N GLU A 189 -47.45 -40.48 3.23
CA GLU A 189 -48.68 -40.47 2.38
C GLU A 189 -49.00 -39.20 1.55
N MET A 190 -48.92 -39.21 0.20
CA MET A 190 -49.66 -39.90 -0.89
C MET A 190 -50.87 -39.08 -1.40
N GLY A 191 -50.80 -38.59 -2.65
CA GLY A 191 -51.93 -37.99 -3.38
C GLY A 191 -51.54 -37.01 -4.50
N THR A 192 -51.73 -37.41 -5.75
CA THR A 192 -51.45 -36.71 -7.03
C THR A 192 -52.63 -35.77 -7.45
N PRO A 193 -52.62 -35.10 -8.63
CA PRO A 193 -52.05 -33.77 -8.96
C PRO A 193 -53.12 -32.69 -9.28
N ALA A 194 -52.73 -31.41 -9.34
CA ALA A 194 -53.46 -30.41 -10.12
C ALA A 194 -52.57 -29.26 -10.60
N ALA A 195 -52.79 -28.87 -11.85
CA ALA A 195 -52.00 -27.95 -12.65
C ALA A 195 -52.02 -26.50 -12.15
N HIS A 196 -50.88 -25.81 -12.26
CA HIS A 196 -50.86 -24.37 -12.52
C HIS A 196 -49.67 -24.02 -13.41
N ARG A 197 -49.99 -23.45 -14.58
CA ARG A 197 -49.07 -22.71 -15.45
C ARG A 197 -48.43 -21.57 -14.66
N CYS A 198 -47.13 -21.37 -14.87
CA CYS A 198 -46.56 -20.07 -15.19
C CYS A 198 -45.28 -20.28 -16.02
N SER A 199 -45.30 -19.75 -17.25
CA SER A 199 -44.08 -19.39 -17.96
C SER A 199 -43.32 -18.36 -17.13
N GLU A 200 -42.03 -18.55 -16.92
CA GLU A 200 -41.13 -17.41 -16.77
C GLU A 200 -39.70 -17.80 -17.14
N GLY A 201 -39.09 -16.90 -17.90
CA GLY A 201 -37.99 -17.17 -18.78
C GLY A 201 -36.73 -17.64 -18.06
N SER A 202 -36.12 -18.65 -18.66
CA SER A 202 -34.68 -18.89 -18.55
C SER A 202 -33.96 -17.63 -19.03
N ARG A 203 -33.69 -16.71 -18.10
CA ARG A 203 -32.65 -15.71 -18.24
C ARG A 203 -31.35 -16.40 -17.89
N THR A 204 -30.66 -16.87 -18.92
CA THR A 204 -29.20 -16.95 -18.91
C THR A 204 -28.67 -15.53 -18.74
N THR A 205 -28.63 -15.04 -17.50
CA THR A 205 -27.76 -13.94 -17.13
C THR A 205 -26.36 -14.49 -17.17
N THR A 206 -25.58 -14.03 -18.14
CA THR A 206 -24.13 -14.06 -18.13
C THR A 206 -23.69 -13.56 -16.76
N ASP A 207 -23.24 -14.50 -15.94
CA ASP A 207 -22.58 -14.28 -14.66
C ASP A 207 -21.19 -13.68 -14.97
N GLU A 208 -21.16 -12.43 -15.43
CA GLU A 208 -19.96 -11.61 -15.27
C GLU A 208 -19.86 -11.30 -13.79
N GLY A 209 -19.17 -12.21 -13.08
CA GLY A 209 -18.99 -12.18 -11.63
C GLY A 209 -18.78 -10.76 -11.14
N ALA A 210 -19.68 -10.30 -10.27
CA ALA A 210 -19.67 -8.97 -9.70
C ALA A 210 -18.43 -8.83 -8.80
N VAL A 211 -17.27 -8.50 -9.38
CA VAL A 211 -16.06 -8.23 -8.63
C VAL A 211 -16.30 -6.95 -7.82
N CYS A 212 -16.48 -7.13 -6.51
CA CYS A 212 -16.72 -6.07 -5.54
C CYS A 212 -15.53 -5.11 -5.47
N SER A 213 -15.81 -3.81 -5.41
CA SER A 213 -14.78 -2.82 -5.10
C SER A 213 -14.31 -2.98 -3.66
N ASN A 214 -13.02 -2.77 -3.41
CA ASN A 214 -12.39 -2.94 -2.10
C ASN A 214 -12.50 -4.38 -1.56
N ASP A 215 -12.51 -5.39 -2.44
CA ASP A 215 -12.56 -6.80 -2.03
C ASP A 215 -11.35 -7.17 -1.16
N PRO A 216 -11.55 -7.57 0.12
CA PRO A 216 -10.45 -7.93 1.02
C PRO A 216 -9.62 -9.11 0.52
N THR A 217 -10.18 -10.01 -0.29
CA THR A 217 -9.43 -11.13 -0.88
C THR A 217 -8.41 -10.61 -1.88
N GLN A 218 -8.85 -9.80 -2.83
CA GLN A 218 -7.97 -9.12 -3.78
C GLN A 218 -6.87 -8.30 -3.08
N ILE A 219 -7.20 -7.60 -1.99
CA ILE A 219 -6.22 -6.79 -1.26
C ILE A 219 -5.17 -7.69 -0.60
N ARG A 220 -5.57 -8.82 -0.01
CA ARG A 220 -4.62 -9.78 0.55
C ARG A 220 -3.70 -10.37 -0.53
N ASP A 221 -4.22 -10.64 -1.72
CA ASP A 221 -3.42 -11.10 -2.85
C ASP A 221 -2.36 -10.06 -3.26
N VAL A 222 -2.71 -8.76 -3.25
CA VAL A 222 -1.77 -7.66 -3.49
C VAL A 222 -0.69 -7.62 -2.42
N LEU A 223 -1.06 -7.75 -1.15
CA LEU A 223 -0.09 -7.77 -0.04
C LEU A 223 0.85 -8.97 -0.14
N GLN A 224 0.31 -10.16 -0.44
CA GLN A 224 1.12 -11.36 -0.65
C GLN A 224 2.04 -11.21 -1.87
N PHE A 225 1.57 -10.57 -2.94
CA PHE A 225 2.38 -10.23 -4.10
C PHE A 225 3.56 -9.32 -3.72
N ILE A 226 3.32 -8.27 -2.93
CA ILE A 226 4.39 -7.38 -2.43
C ILE A 226 5.41 -8.19 -1.64
N LEU A 227 4.97 -9.00 -0.67
CA LEU A 227 5.87 -9.82 0.14
C LEU A 227 6.74 -10.76 -0.70
N LYS A 228 6.14 -11.42 -1.71
CA LYS A 228 6.83 -12.35 -2.58
C LYS A 228 7.87 -11.66 -3.46
N HIS A 229 7.54 -10.49 -4.02
CA HIS A 229 8.38 -9.83 -5.03
C HIS A 229 9.31 -8.77 -4.47
N SER A 230 9.13 -8.29 -3.25
CA SER A 230 10.04 -7.32 -2.62
C SER A 230 11.45 -7.88 -2.49
N TYR A 231 11.61 -9.13 -2.01
CA TYR A 231 12.95 -9.73 -1.87
C TYR A 231 13.58 -10.17 -3.20
N ASP A 232 12.79 -10.59 -4.19
CA ASP A 232 13.30 -10.94 -5.52
C ASP A 232 13.77 -9.71 -6.33
N SER A 233 13.15 -8.55 -6.09
CA SER A 233 13.45 -7.30 -6.81
C SER A 233 14.53 -6.44 -6.16
N ILE A 234 14.81 -6.70 -4.88
CA ILE A 234 15.75 -5.98 -4.03
C ILE A 234 16.87 -6.99 -3.71
N ASP A 235 17.90 -7.07 -4.55
CA ASP A 235 19.13 -7.74 -4.13
C ASP A 235 19.70 -6.91 -2.97
N LEU A 236 19.54 -7.42 -1.75
CA LEU A 236 19.92 -6.74 -0.51
C LEU A 236 21.40 -6.33 -0.52
N ASN A 237 22.26 -7.04 -1.27
CA ASN A 237 23.67 -6.68 -1.44
C ASN A 237 23.86 -5.43 -2.31
N THR A 238 22.87 -5.03 -3.10
CA THR A 238 22.91 -3.76 -3.86
C THR A 238 22.72 -2.55 -2.95
N PHE A 239 22.10 -2.72 -1.77
CA PHE A 239 21.78 -1.62 -0.87
C PHE A 239 22.91 -1.25 0.10
N SER A 240 23.82 -2.18 0.38
CA SER A 240 25.01 -1.90 1.20
C SER A 240 25.95 -0.87 0.58
N ASP A 241 25.87 -0.68 -0.74
CA ASP A 241 26.71 0.27 -1.46
C ASP A 241 26.22 1.73 -1.35
N PHE A 242 24.98 1.95 -0.90
CA PHE A 242 24.39 3.28 -0.82
C PHE A 242 24.58 3.92 0.55
N LYS A 243 24.89 5.22 0.56
CA LYS A 243 24.98 5.97 1.82
C LYS A 243 23.57 6.27 2.34
N SER A 244 23.45 6.36 3.67
CA SER A 244 22.21 6.79 4.33
C SER A 244 21.72 8.12 3.73
N GLY A 245 20.43 8.18 3.36
CA GLY A 245 19.81 9.34 2.70
C GLY A 245 20.01 9.47 1.20
N GLU A 246 20.76 8.58 0.54
CA GLU A 246 20.84 8.58 -0.93
C GLU A 246 19.67 7.82 -1.59
N LEU A 247 18.85 7.12 -0.81
CA LEU A 247 17.67 6.42 -1.31
C LEU A 247 16.42 7.25 -1.04
N VAL A 248 15.58 7.41 -2.06
CA VAL A 248 14.38 8.23 -1.99
C VAL A 248 13.22 7.50 -2.66
N PHE A 249 12.09 7.46 -1.98
CA PHE A 249 10.84 6.99 -2.56
C PHE A 249 10.14 8.12 -3.31
N ASP A 250 9.56 7.76 -4.45
CA ASP A 250 8.79 8.62 -5.33
C ASP A 250 7.48 7.87 -5.64
N ILE A 251 6.35 8.44 -5.26
CA ILE A 251 5.01 7.84 -5.42
C ILE A 251 4.18 8.76 -6.30
N PHE A 252 3.60 8.20 -7.36
CA PHE A 252 2.82 8.97 -8.33
C PHE A 252 1.75 8.12 -9.01
N VAL A 253 0.79 8.79 -9.65
CA VAL A 253 -0.31 8.13 -10.37
C VAL A 253 -0.19 8.39 -11.88
N ARG A 254 -0.42 7.35 -12.70
CA ARG A 254 -0.51 7.46 -14.17
C ARG A 254 -1.91 7.14 -14.65
N LYS A 255 -2.51 8.02 -15.45
CA LYS A 255 -3.75 7.72 -16.19
C LYS A 255 -3.43 6.76 -17.34
N ILE A 256 -4.30 5.78 -17.58
CA ILE A 256 -4.16 4.80 -18.68
C ILE A 256 -5.42 4.70 -19.54
#